data_AF-A0A962TVT6-F1
#
_entry.id   AF-A0A962TVT6-F1
#
_cell.length_a   1.000
_cell.length_b   1.000
_cell.length_c   1.000
_cell.angle_alpha   90.00
_cell.angle_beta   90.00
_cell.angle_gamma   90.00
#
_symmetry.space_group_name_H-M   'P 1'
#
loop_
_entity.id
_entity.type
_entity.pdbx_description
1 polymer ?
#
loop_
_entity_poly.entity_id
_entity_poly.type
_entity_poly.pdbx_seq_one_letter_code
_entity_poly.pdbx_strand_id
1 'polypeptide(L)'
;MFGTKFLGLGILLLLPGIIAVGAYFSHATESLPVLAVGTAMSGGGFILLVMGFLSLAGSEFIPKKGVRAGDANLFTIGLIRCMIAISIADNVLEEKEISEISRIYKHLTKSEISDALIRKTAEEMMAEGVDVEYELSTLEGALNKESKHKLIVASLYILAADGHMDEDEVAMLEFIREGLKLSRREVEGIKKNFLAKRALS
;
A
#
# COMPACT_ATOMS: atom_id res chain seq x y z
N MET A 1 -9.04 11.27 -0.96
CA MET A 1 -9.87 12.08 -1.91
C MET A 1 -10.23 13.49 -1.39
N PHE A 2 -9.75 13.90 -0.20
CA PHE A 2 -10.07 15.22 0.39
C PHE A 2 -9.22 16.37 -0.15
N GLY A 3 -7.93 16.16 -0.45
CA GLY A 3 -6.99 17.25 -0.82
C GLY A 3 -7.32 18.02 -2.11
N THR A 4 -7.83 17.35 -3.15
CA THR A 4 -8.18 18.01 -4.43
C THR A 4 -9.39 18.93 -4.32
N LYS A 5 -10.32 18.64 -3.40
CA LYS A 5 -11.49 19.48 -3.14
C LYS A 5 -11.11 20.79 -2.45
N PHE A 6 -10.15 20.75 -1.51
CA PHE A 6 -9.64 21.95 -0.84
C PHE A 6 -8.83 22.84 -1.77
N LEU A 7 -8.05 22.26 -2.68
CA LEU A 7 -7.33 23.02 -3.71
C LEU A 7 -8.30 23.77 -4.64
N GLY A 8 -9.34 23.07 -5.13
CA GLY A 8 -10.38 23.66 -5.98
C GLY A 8 -11.16 24.78 -5.27
N LEU A 9 -11.54 24.56 -4.01
CA LEU A 9 -12.24 25.56 -3.20
C LEU A 9 -11.35 26.79 -2.92
N GLY A 10 -10.06 26.57 -2.66
CA GLY A 10 -9.08 27.62 -2.43
C GLY A 10 -8.89 28.54 -3.64
N ILE A 11 -8.75 27.97 -4.84
CA ILE A 11 -8.64 28.74 -6.10
C ILE A 11 -9.91 29.55 -6.35
N LEU A 12 -11.08 28.91 -6.17
CA LEU A 12 -12.38 29.53 -6.40
C LEU A 12 -12.66 30.71 -5.46
N LEU A 13 -12.13 30.66 -4.23
CA LEU A 13 -12.22 31.77 -3.27
C LEU A 13 -11.16 32.86 -3.50
N LEU A 14 -9.93 32.46 -3.88
CA LEU A 14 -8.78 33.34 -4.01
C LEU A 14 -8.92 34.31 -5.20
N LEU A 15 -9.31 33.82 -6.38
CA LEU A 15 -9.40 34.62 -7.60
C LEU A 15 -10.34 35.84 -7.47
N PRO A 16 -11.61 35.69 -7.04
CA PRO A 16 -12.48 36.84 -6.83
C PRO A 16 -11.98 37.77 -5.71
N GLY A 17 -11.31 37.23 -4.68
CA GLY A 17 -10.68 38.03 -3.63
C GLY A 17 -9.56 38.93 -4.17
N ILE A 18 -8.66 38.40 -5.00
CA ILE A 18 -7.58 39.17 -5.64
C ILE A 18 -8.15 40.23 -6.57
N ILE A 19 -9.19 39.90 -7.35
CA ILE A 19 -9.85 40.86 -8.25
C ILE A 19 -10.47 42.02 -7.45
N ALA A 20 -11.15 41.73 -6.35
CA ALA A 20 -11.76 42.75 -5.48
C ALA A 20 -10.71 43.67 -4.84
N VAL A 21 -9.60 43.12 -4.35
CA VAL A 21 -8.48 43.90 -3.80
C VAL A 21 -7.82 44.74 -4.90
N GLY A 22 -7.58 44.16 -6.07
CA GLY A 22 -6.98 44.86 -7.22
C GLY A 22 -7.84 46.00 -7.73
N ALA A 23 -9.17 45.82 -7.78
CA ALA A 23 -10.12 46.87 -8.16
C ALA A 23 -10.11 48.06 -7.19
N TYR A 24 -9.83 47.82 -5.91
CA TYR A 24 -9.68 48.89 -4.94
C TYR A 24 -8.39 49.70 -5.18
N PHE A 25 -7.26 49.02 -5.39
CA PHE A 25 -5.97 49.68 -5.63
C PHE A 25 -5.84 50.35 -7.00
N SER A 26 -6.58 49.89 -8.01
CA SER A 26 -6.64 50.53 -9.32
C SER A 26 -7.61 51.71 -9.39
N HIS A 27 -8.23 52.09 -8.25
CA HIS A 27 -9.28 53.11 -8.17
C HIS A 27 -10.54 52.80 -8.99
N ALA A 28 -10.77 51.53 -9.37
CA ALA A 28 -12.02 51.12 -10.00
C ALA A 28 -13.20 51.09 -9.01
N THR A 29 -12.92 50.94 -7.71
CA THR A 29 -13.87 51.09 -6.62
C THR A 29 -13.19 51.66 -5.38
N GLU A 30 -13.85 52.59 -4.67
CA GLU A 30 -13.35 53.15 -3.40
C GLU A 30 -14.09 52.59 -2.18
N SER A 31 -14.90 51.56 -2.38
CA SER A 31 -15.74 51.01 -1.32
C SER A 31 -14.92 50.17 -0.33
N LEU A 32 -14.77 50.69 0.88
CA LEU A 32 -14.09 50.01 1.99
C LEU A 32 -14.63 48.59 2.28
N PRO A 33 -15.95 48.31 2.16
CA PRO A 33 -16.47 46.94 2.30
C PRO A 33 -15.91 45.97 1.24
N VAL A 34 -15.68 46.42 0.01
CA VAL A 34 -15.13 45.55 -1.06
C VAL A 34 -13.68 45.20 -0.77
N LEU A 35 -12.89 46.13 -0.21
CA LEU A 35 -11.54 45.83 0.26
C LEU A 35 -11.56 44.80 1.41
N ALA A 36 -12.44 44.99 2.41
CA ALA A 36 -12.54 44.10 3.55
C ALA A 36 -12.96 42.67 3.15
N VAL A 37 -13.95 42.54 2.27
CA VAL A 37 -14.38 41.23 1.74
C VAL A 37 -13.30 40.61 0.85
N GLY A 38 -12.68 41.39 -0.03
CA GLY A 38 -11.62 40.92 -0.93
C GLY A 38 -10.38 40.40 -0.19
N THR A 39 -9.97 41.09 0.87
CA THR A 39 -8.86 40.67 1.74
C THR A 39 -9.18 39.40 2.53
N ALA A 40 -10.39 39.29 3.09
CA ALA A 40 -10.84 38.08 3.77
C ALA A 40 -10.90 36.87 2.81
N MET A 41 -11.46 37.05 1.61
CA MET A 41 -11.55 36.00 0.60
C MET A 41 -10.18 35.57 0.08
N SER A 42 -9.29 36.52 -0.19
CA SER A 42 -7.94 36.18 -0.68
C SER A 42 -7.10 35.50 0.40
N GLY A 43 -7.15 35.97 1.65
CA GLY A 43 -6.49 35.32 2.78
C GLY A 43 -7.01 33.91 3.05
N GLY A 44 -8.35 33.74 3.10
CA GLY A 44 -8.98 32.43 3.28
C GLY A 44 -8.67 31.46 2.14
N GLY A 45 -8.69 31.94 0.89
CA GLY A 45 -8.37 31.14 -0.30
C GLY A 45 -6.92 30.68 -0.30
N PHE A 46 -5.99 31.54 0.13
CA PHE A 46 -4.59 31.20 0.26
C PHE A 46 -4.34 30.12 1.34
N ILE A 47 -4.99 30.23 2.51
CA ILE A 47 -4.89 29.23 3.57
C ILE A 47 -5.38 27.86 3.07
N LEU A 48 -6.51 27.83 2.36
CA LEU A 48 -7.05 26.60 1.80
C LEU A 48 -6.15 26.00 0.72
N LEU A 49 -5.51 26.83 -0.09
CA LEU A 49 -4.49 26.39 -1.05
C LEU A 49 -3.28 25.79 -0.35
N VAL A 50 -2.76 26.43 0.70
CA VAL A 50 -1.64 25.91 1.49
C VAL A 50 -2.02 24.58 2.14
N MET A 51 -3.21 24.45 2.72
CA MET A 51 -3.70 23.18 3.28
C MET A 51 -3.89 22.11 2.21
N GLY A 52 -4.42 22.46 1.04
CA GLY A 52 -4.54 21.55 -0.11
C GLY A 52 -3.17 21.08 -0.60
N PHE A 53 -2.20 21.98 -0.67
CA PHE A 53 -0.83 21.68 -1.08
C PHE A 53 -0.08 20.87 -0.03
N LEU A 54 -0.23 21.16 1.27
CA LEU A 54 0.31 20.34 2.36
C LEU A 54 -0.35 18.96 2.41
N SER A 55 -1.64 18.84 2.09
CA SER A 55 -2.30 17.54 1.93
C SER A 55 -1.78 16.78 0.70
N LEU A 56 -1.41 17.49 -0.37
CA LEU A 56 -0.81 16.90 -1.57
C LEU A 56 0.64 16.46 -1.30
N ALA A 57 1.46 17.32 -0.70
CA ALA A 57 2.84 17.05 -0.31
C ALA A 57 2.96 16.03 0.83
N GLY A 58 2.03 16.04 1.79
CA GLY A 58 1.91 15.00 2.82
C GLY A 58 1.52 13.63 2.25
N SER A 59 0.88 13.61 1.07
CA SER A 59 0.66 12.38 0.31
C SER A 59 1.90 11.92 -0.50
N GLU A 60 2.93 12.76 -0.63
CA GLU A 60 4.25 12.41 -1.21
C GLU A 60 5.24 11.83 -0.18
N PHE A 61 4.97 11.95 1.13
CA PHE A 61 5.69 11.18 2.17
C PHE A 61 5.18 9.74 2.31
N ILE A 62 4.18 9.35 1.52
CA ILE A 62 3.95 7.95 1.14
C ILE A 62 4.72 7.76 -0.17
N PRO A 63 5.79 6.94 -0.20
CA PRO A 63 6.62 6.80 -1.38
C PRO A 63 5.81 6.19 -2.52
N LYS A 64 5.27 7.03 -3.41
CA LYS A 64 4.80 6.63 -4.74
C LYS A 64 5.94 6.84 -5.73
N LYS A 65 6.86 5.88 -5.75
CA LYS A 65 7.55 5.39 -6.96
C LYS A 65 8.44 4.19 -6.62
N GLY A 66 7.90 3.03 -6.91
CA GLY A 66 8.61 1.78 -7.07
C GLY A 66 7.69 0.80 -7.78
N VAL A 67 7.88 0.64 -9.09
CA VAL A 67 7.19 -0.33 -9.97
C VAL A 67 5.79 0.11 -10.47
N ARG A 68 5.51 -0.22 -11.74
CA ARG A 68 4.43 0.31 -12.59
C ARG A 68 3.01 0.17 -11.97
N ALA A 69 2.24 1.26 -12.09
CA ALA A 69 1.02 1.61 -11.33
C ALA A 69 -0.27 0.83 -11.62
N GLY A 70 -0.19 -0.40 -12.14
CA GLY A 70 -1.35 -1.30 -12.26
C GLY A 70 -1.16 -2.55 -11.41
N ASP A 71 -0.02 -3.21 -11.56
CA ASP A 71 0.22 -4.53 -10.98
C ASP A 71 1.04 -4.47 -9.68
N ALA A 72 1.85 -3.43 -9.48
CA ALA A 72 2.84 -3.40 -8.40
C ALA A 72 2.27 -3.12 -7.01
N ASN A 73 1.26 -2.25 -6.90
CA ASN A 73 0.60 -1.98 -5.63
C ASN A 73 -0.31 -3.15 -5.22
N LEU A 74 -1.01 -3.76 -6.18
CA LEU A 74 -1.81 -4.96 -5.94
C LEU A 74 -0.92 -6.15 -5.59
N PHE A 75 0.20 -6.34 -6.30
CA PHE A 75 1.18 -7.37 -5.97
C PHE A 75 1.84 -7.13 -4.62
N THR A 76 2.24 -5.89 -4.30
CA THR A 76 2.86 -5.56 -3.02
C THR A 76 1.89 -5.79 -1.88
N ILE A 77 0.70 -5.18 -1.94
CA ILE A 77 -0.32 -5.32 -0.90
C ILE A 77 -0.76 -6.78 -0.81
N GLY A 78 -1.00 -7.46 -1.93
CA GLY A 78 -1.39 -8.86 -1.95
C GLY A 78 -0.31 -9.78 -1.40
N LEU A 79 0.96 -9.55 -1.74
CA LEU A 79 2.08 -10.32 -1.19
C LEU A 79 2.17 -10.12 0.33
N ILE A 80 2.06 -8.89 0.82
CA ILE A 80 2.07 -8.59 2.26
C ILE A 80 0.87 -9.23 2.95
N ARG A 81 -0.34 -9.04 2.42
CA ARG A 81 -1.58 -9.62 2.96
C ARG A 81 -1.47 -11.14 3.00
N CYS A 82 -0.95 -11.80 1.97
CA CYS A 82 -0.71 -13.25 2.00
C CYS A 82 0.34 -13.65 3.05
N MET A 83 1.48 -12.96 3.10
CA MET A 83 2.52 -13.25 4.09
C MET A 83 1.99 -13.09 5.53
N ILE A 84 1.18 -12.06 5.77
CA ILE A 84 0.49 -11.83 7.03
C ILE A 84 -0.53 -12.93 7.30
N ALA A 85 -1.40 -13.26 6.34
CA ALA A 85 -2.42 -14.29 6.51
C ALA A 85 -1.79 -15.63 6.89
N ILE A 86 -0.67 -15.99 6.27
CA ILE A 86 0.09 -17.22 6.57
C ILE A 86 0.70 -17.15 7.98
N SER A 87 1.11 -15.96 8.44
CA SER A 87 1.74 -15.78 9.75
C SER A 87 0.73 -15.66 10.89
N ILE A 88 -0.48 -15.13 10.64
CA ILE A 88 -1.54 -14.95 11.65
C ILE A 88 -2.41 -16.22 11.71
N ALA A 89 -1.82 -17.36 12.05
CA ALA A 89 -2.60 -18.57 12.34
C ALA A 89 -3.38 -18.42 13.66
N ASP A 90 -2.82 -17.68 14.63
CA ASP A 90 -3.34 -17.54 16.01
C ASP A 90 -3.88 -16.13 16.35
N ASN A 91 -4.24 -15.31 15.35
CA ASN A 91 -4.73 -13.93 15.53
C ASN A 91 -3.75 -12.95 16.22
N VAL A 92 -2.46 -13.26 16.25
CA VAL A 92 -1.41 -12.36 16.74
C VAL A 92 -0.25 -12.37 15.76
N LEU A 93 0.28 -11.18 15.43
CA LEU A 93 1.50 -11.03 14.64
C LEU A 93 2.63 -10.54 15.56
N GLU A 94 3.67 -11.36 15.74
CA GLU A 94 4.83 -11.06 16.58
C GLU A 94 5.91 -10.22 15.86
N GLU A 95 6.75 -9.54 16.63
CA GLU A 95 7.89 -8.75 16.11
C GLU A 95 8.84 -9.54 15.20
N LYS A 96 9.04 -10.81 15.54
CA LYS A 96 9.89 -11.73 14.77
C LYS A 96 9.28 -11.96 13.38
N GLU A 97 7.97 -12.14 13.30
CA GLU A 97 7.24 -12.36 12.06
C GLU A 97 7.24 -11.10 11.19
N ILE A 98 7.06 -9.91 11.78
CA ILE A 98 7.16 -8.64 11.06
C ILE A 98 8.55 -8.48 10.42
N SER A 99 9.61 -8.77 11.18
CA SER A 99 10.99 -8.72 10.70
C SER A 99 11.23 -9.73 9.56
N GLU A 100 10.66 -10.91 9.68
CA GLU A 100 10.73 -11.98 8.68
C GLU A 100 10.01 -11.59 7.38
N ILE A 101 8.79 -11.08 7.48
CA ILE A 101 7.98 -10.56 6.37
C ILE A 101 8.75 -9.45 5.63
N SER A 102 9.32 -8.49 6.36
CA SER A 102 10.13 -7.39 5.79
C SER A 102 11.35 -7.92 5.03
N ARG A 103 12.06 -8.89 5.62
CA ARG A 103 13.23 -9.55 5.01
C ARG A 103 12.87 -10.29 3.71
N ILE A 104 11.78 -11.07 3.74
CA ILE A 104 11.30 -11.86 2.60
C ILE A 104 10.83 -10.93 1.48
N TYR A 105 10.08 -9.88 1.83
CA TYR A 105 9.66 -8.86 0.87
C TYR A 105 10.87 -8.25 0.15
N LYS A 106 11.88 -7.81 0.89
CA LYS A 106 13.12 -7.25 0.32
C LYS A 106 13.85 -8.25 -0.57
N HIS A 107 13.89 -9.52 -0.18
CA HIS A 107 14.53 -10.55 -0.99
C HIS A 107 13.85 -10.72 -2.36
N LEU A 108 12.52 -10.71 -2.40
CA LEU A 108 11.71 -10.99 -3.58
C LEU A 108 11.55 -9.79 -4.51
N THR A 109 11.34 -8.60 -3.94
CA THR A 109 11.02 -7.38 -4.70
C THR A 109 12.22 -6.47 -4.90
N LYS A 110 13.33 -6.75 -4.19
CA LYS A 110 14.50 -5.86 -4.09
C LYS A 110 14.14 -4.45 -3.58
N SER A 111 13.00 -4.32 -2.91
CA SER A 111 12.47 -3.07 -2.36
C SER A 111 12.25 -3.21 -0.86
N GLU A 112 12.37 -2.11 -0.13
CA GLU A 112 12.12 -2.10 1.31
C GLU A 112 10.66 -1.79 1.62
N ILE A 113 10.19 -2.31 2.74
CA ILE A 113 8.88 -2.02 3.31
C ILE A 113 9.06 -1.60 4.77
N SER A 114 8.26 -0.64 5.22
CA SER A 114 8.26 -0.26 6.62
C SER A 114 7.47 -1.23 7.48
N ASP A 115 7.99 -1.55 8.66
CA ASP A 115 7.31 -2.37 9.66
C ASP A 115 5.95 -1.76 10.06
N ALA A 116 5.87 -0.42 10.07
CA ALA A 116 4.61 0.30 10.30
C ALA A 116 3.53 -0.02 9.25
N LEU A 117 3.90 -0.23 7.99
CA LEU A 117 2.97 -0.64 6.95
C LEU A 117 2.51 -2.09 7.17
N ILE A 118 3.43 -2.99 7.51
CA ILE A 118 3.11 -4.41 7.80
C ILE A 118 2.11 -4.49 8.96
N ARG A 119 2.38 -3.78 10.07
CA ARG A 119 1.47 -3.75 11.23
C ARG A 119 0.10 -3.20 10.87
N LYS A 120 0.07 -2.07 10.18
CA LYS A 120 -1.19 -1.46 9.76
C LYS A 120 -2.01 -2.41 8.89
N THR A 121 -1.36 -3.11 7.94
CA THR A 121 -2.05 -4.09 7.10
C THR A 121 -2.54 -5.29 7.91
N ALA A 122 -1.79 -5.75 8.91
CA ALA A 122 -2.23 -6.82 9.81
C ALA A 122 -3.45 -6.38 10.64
N GLU A 123 -3.43 -5.18 11.22
CA GLU A 123 -4.55 -4.60 11.95
C GLU A 123 -5.81 -4.49 11.09
N GLU A 124 -5.67 -4.03 9.84
CA GLU A 124 -6.77 -3.95 8.87
C GLU A 124 -7.35 -5.34 8.57
N MET A 125 -6.50 -6.34 8.30
CA MET A 125 -6.94 -7.71 8.01
C MET A 125 -7.64 -8.38 9.20
N MET A 126 -7.12 -8.19 10.41
CA MET A 126 -7.74 -8.71 11.63
C MET A 126 -9.10 -8.05 11.88
N ALA A 127 -9.23 -6.75 11.64
CA ALA A 127 -10.50 -6.03 11.77
C ALA A 127 -11.53 -6.45 10.71
N GLU A 128 -11.08 -6.81 9.52
CA GLU A 128 -11.92 -7.30 8.42
C GLU A 128 -12.34 -8.77 8.61
N GLY A 129 -11.73 -9.51 9.56
CA GLY A 129 -11.99 -10.94 9.76
C GLY A 129 -11.54 -11.79 8.57
N VAL A 130 -10.49 -11.33 7.89
CA VAL A 130 -10.03 -11.88 6.63
C VAL A 130 -9.27 -13.18 6.85
N ASP A 131 -9.72 -14.23 6.17
CA ASP A 131 -9.02 -15.52 6.13
C ASP A 131 -8.09 -15.63 4.90
N VAL A 132 -7.05 -16.44 5.04
CA VAL A 132 -6.03 -16.76 4.03
C VAL A 132 -6.64 -17.16 2.67
N GLU A 133 -7.65 -18.03 2.67
CA GLU A 133 -8.33 -18.50 1.45
C GLU A 133 -9.04 -17.34 0.73
N TYR A 134 -9.70 -16.47 1.48
CA TYR A 134 -10.35 -15.29 0.91
C TYR A 134 -9.34 -14.34 0.25
N GLU A 135 -8.19 -14.07 0.86
CA GLU A 135 -7.17 -13.23 0.25
C GLU A 135 -6.54 -13.85 -0.99
N LEU A 136 -6.18 -15.12 -0.93
CA LEU A 136 -5.56 -15.79 -2.05
C LEU A 136 -6.50 -15.87 -3.26
N SER A 137 -7.79 -16.13 -3.02
CA SER A 137 -8.80 -16.20 -4.08
C SER A 137 -9.09 -14.85 -4.73
N THR A 138 -9.08 -13.76 -3.95
CA THR A 138 -9.28 -12.39 -4.47
C THR A 138 -8.08 -11.89 -5.27
N LEU A 139 -6.86 -12.32 -4.91
CA LEU A 139 -5.64 -11.98 -5.64
C LEU A 139 -5.47 -12.78 -6.94
N GLU A 140 -6.10 -13.95 -7.06
CA GLU A 140 -5.95 -14.86 -8.19
C GLU A 140 -6.13 -14.18 -9.56
N GLY A 141 -7.18 -13.36 -9.70
CA GLY A 141 -7.50 -12.62 -10.93
C GLY A 141 -6.61 -11.40 -11.18
N ALA A 142 -5.91 -10.92 -10.16
CA ALA A 142 -5.02 -9.76 -10.25
C ALA A 142 -3.55 -10.15 -10.50
N LEU A 143 -3.17 -11.41 -10.26
CA LEU A 143 -1.78 -11.87 -10.34
C LEU A 143 -1.47 -12.57 -11.67
N ASN A 144 -0.45 -12.07 -12.37
CA ASN A 144 0.15 -12.78 -13.49
C ASN A 144 0.97 -14.00 -13.03
N LYS A 145 1.36 -14.88 -13.96
CA LYS A 145 2.09 -16.12 -13.66
C LYS A 145 3.39 -15.90 -12.88
N GLU A 146 4.15 -14.84 -13.21
CA GLU A 146 5.39 -14.49 -12.52
C GLU A 146 5.13 -14.11 -11.05
N SER A 147 4.05 -13.37 -10.81
CA SER A 147 3.66 -12.91 -9.49
C SER A 147 3.18 -14.06 -8.61
N LYS A 148 2.39 -14.99 -9.17
CA LYS A 148 1.99 -16.24 -8.50
C LYS A 148 3.21 -17.06 -8.09
N HIS A 149 4.24 -17.16 -8.94
CA HIS A 149 5.50 -17.83 -8.60
C HIS A 149 6.23 -17.12 -7.45
N LYS A 150 6.37 -15.80 -7.47
CA LYS A 150 6.99 -15.06 -6.36
C LYS A 150 6.27 -15.27 -5.03
N LEU A 151 4.94 -15.39 -5.05
CA LEU A 151 4.15 -15.63 -3.85
C LEU A 151 4.38 -17.03 -3.27
N ILE A 152 4.49 -18.07 -4.12
CA ILE A 152 4.90 -19.40 -3.66
C ILE A 152 6.29 -19.38 -3.05
N VAL A 153 7.25 -18.67 -3.65
CA VAL A 153 8.60 -18.55 -3.08
C VAL A 153 8.57 -17.82 -1.73
N ALA A 154 7.77 -16.76 -1.60
CA ALA A 154 7.57 -16.06 -0.33
C ALA A 154 7.04 -16.99 0.75
N SER A 155 6.01 -17.76 0.40
CA SER A 155 5.37 -18.73 1.29
C SER A 155 6.37 -19.77 1.76
N LEU A 156 7.21 -20.28 0.86
CA LEU A 156 8.29 -21.22 1.22
C LEU A 156 9.36 -20.61 2.13
N TYR A 157 9.62 -19.30 2.05
CA TYR A 157 10.53 -18.65 3.00
C TYR A 157 9.92 -18.55 4.40
N ILE A 158 8.61 -18.33 4.51
CA ILE A 158 7.89 -18.26 5.80
C ILE A 158 7.75 -19.66 6.39
N LEU A 159 7.15 -20.58 5.62
CA LEU A 159 6.84 -21.95 6.03
C LEU A 159 8.07 -22.85 6.20
N ALA A 160 9.27 -22.37 5.87
CA ALA A 160 10.50 -23.11 6.14
C ALA A 160 11.49 -22.24 6.91
N ALA A 161 11.03 -21.22 7.63
CA ALA A 161 11.90 -20.28 8.34
C ALA A 161 12.86 -20.99 9.31
N ASP A 162 12.41 -22.07 9.94
CA ASP A 162 13.18 -22.91 10.86
C ASP A 162 14.07 -23.97 10.15
N GLY A 163 13.90 -24.12 8.84
CA GLY A 163 14.65 -25.00 7.97
C GLY A 163 14.13 -26.42 7.80
N HIS A 164 12.98 -26.74 8.37
CA HIS A 164 12.22 -27.93 8.00
C HIS A 164 10.84 -27.50 7.50
N MET A 165 10.10 -28.45 6.92
CA MET A 165 8.68 -28.26 6.64
C MET A 165 7.95 -29.44 7.25
N ASP A 166 7.11 -29.19 8.24
CA ASP A 166 6.25 -30.20 8.85
C ASP A 166 4.96 -30.44 8.02
N GLU A 167 4.10 -31.33 8.50
CA GLU A 167 2.88 -31.70 7.77
C GLU A 167 1.89 -30.53 7.66
N ASP A 168 1.84 -29.65 8.67
CA ASP A 168 0.94 -28.49 8.72
C ASP A 168 1.43 -27.40 7.76
N GLU A 169 2.74 -27.18 7.66
CA GLU A 169 3.36 -26.26 6.71
C GLU A 169 3.22 -26.76 5.26
N VAL A 170 3.29 -28.07 5.03
CA VAL A 170 3.00 -28.67 3.72
C VAL A 170 1.52 -28.52 3.37
N ALA A 171 0.62 -28.72 4.31
CA ALA A 171 -0.81 -28.49 4.11
C ALA A 171 -1.09 -27.01 3.77
N MET A 172 -0.46 -26.08 4.49
CA MET A 172 -0.56 -24.64 4.22
C MET A 172 -0.06 -24.28 2.81
N LEU A 173 1.05 -24.87 2.36
CA LEU A 173 1.54 -24.66 0.99
C LEU A 173 0.54 -25.17 -0.07
N GLU A 174 -0.16 -26.27 0.21
CA GLU A 174 -1.21 -26.80 -0.65
C GLU A 174 -2.44 -25.89 -0.70
N PHE A 175 -2.87 -25.31 0.43
CA PHE A 175 -3.91 -24.28 0.46
C PHE A 175 -3.52 -23.06 -0.40
N ILE A 176 -2.28 -22.60 -0.28
CA ILE A 176 -1.77 -21.49 -1.09
C ILE A 176 -1.76 -21.82 -2.58
N ARG A 177 -1.36 -23.04 -2.95
CA ARG A 177 -1.42 -23.52 -4.33
C ARG A 177 -2.84 -23.45 -4.88
N GLU A 178 -3.82 -23.93 -4.11
CA GLU A 178 -5.23 -23.96 -4.53
C GLU A 178 -5.79 -22.56 -4.71
N GLY A 179 -5.56 -21.66 -3.75
CA GLY A 179 -5.97 -20.26 -3.85
C GLY A 179 -5.39 -19.54 -5.08
N LEU A 180 -4.15 -19.85 -5.45
CA LEU A 180 -3.51 -19.29 -6.65
C LEU A 180 -3.87 -20.01 -7.97
N LYS A 181 -4.61 -21.13 -7.90
CA LYS A 181 -4.92 -22.03 -9.02
C LYS A 181 -3.69 -22.50 -9.79
N LEU A 182 -2.62 -22.82 -9.07
CA LEU A 182 -1.41 -23.40 -9.65
C LEU A 182 -1.48 -24.93 -9.71
N SER A 183 -0.86 -25.53 -10.72
CA SER A 183 -0.75 -26.98 -10.79
C SER A 183 0.24 -27.50 -9.74
N ARG A 184 0.00 -28.71 -9.20
CA ARG A 184 0.93 -29.37 -8.27
C ARG A 184 2.35 -29.46 -8.84
N ARG A 185 2.47 -29.79 -10.13
CA ARG A 185 3.75 -29.87 -10.84
C ARG A 185 4.51 -28.53 -10.86
N GLU A 186 3.81 -27.41 -11.00
CA GLU A 186 4.45 -26.09 -10.96
C GLU A 186 4.99 -25.79 -9.56
N VAL A 187 4.19 -25.99 -8.51
CA VAL A 187 4.62 -25.75 -7.12
C VAL A 187 5.75 -26.68 -6.69
N GLU A 188 5.68 -27.97 -7.02
CA GLU A 188 6.77 -28.95 -6.84
C GLU A 188 8.08 -28.48 -7.49
N GLY A 189 8.01 -27.97 -8.72
CA GLY A 189 9.17 -27.43 -9.42
C GLY A 189 9.77 -26.22 -8.70
N ILE A 190 8.93 -25.33 -8.19
CA ILE A 190 9.36 -24.15 -7.42
C ILE A 190 10.01 -24.58 -6.11
N LYS A 191 9.36 -25.48 -5.35
CA LYS A 191 9.85 -26.04 -4.08
C LYS A 191 11.21 -26.70 -4.25
N LYS A 192 11.38 -27.55 -5.27
CA LYS A 192 12.66 -28.21 -5.56
C LYS A 192 13.77 -27.20 -5.85
N ASN A 193 13.48 -26.19 -6.67
CA ASN A 193 14.45 -25.14 -6.99
C ASN A 193 14.81 -24.28 -5.76
N PHE A 194 13.84 -24.01 -4.90
CA PHE A 194 14.03 -23.28 -3.65
C PHE A 194 14.96 -24.05 -2.68
N LEU A 195 14.67 -25.32 -2.41
CA LEU A 195 15.47 -26.17 -1.53
C LEU A 195 16.89 -26.35 -2.06
N ALA A 196 17.06 -26.54 -3.38
CA ALA A 196 18.37 -26.65 -4.00
C ALA A 196 19.22 -25.39 -3.81
N LYS A 197 18.63 -24.19 -3.87
CA LYS A 197 19.35 -22.93 -3.63
C LYS A 197 19.73 -22.76 -2.15
N ARG A 198 18.86 -23.20 -1.23
CA ARG A 198 19.14 -23.16 0.22
C ARG A 198 20.24 -24.11 0.66
N ALA A 199 20.35 -25.28 0.01
CA ALA A 199 21.43 -26.22 0.29
C ALA A 199 22.82 -25.70 -0.16
N LEU A 200 22.85 -24.65 -0.99
CA LEU A 200 24.07 -24.04 -1.54
C LEU A 200 24.45 -22.71 -0.84
N SER A 201 23.65 -22.25 0.14
CA SER A 201 23.84 -21.01 0.90
C SER A 201 24.21 -21.30 2.35
#